data_AF-A0A924Q1S9-F1
#
_entry.id   AF-A0A924Q1S9-F1
#
_cell.length_a   1.000
_cell.length_b   1.000
_cell.length_c   1.000
_cell.angle_alpha   90.00
_cell.angle_beta   90.00
_cell.angle_gamma   90.00
#
_symmetry.space_group_name_H-M   'P 1'
#
loop_
_entity.id
_entity.type
_entity.pdbx_description
1 polymer ?
#
loop_
_entity_poly.entity_id
_entity_poly.type
_entity_poly.pdbx_seq_one_letter_code
_entity_poly.pdbx_strand_id
1 'polypeptide(L)' 'MTDRQHLAQCFDALLEPEKFRDYGPNGLQVEGRREIRKIVSGVTASLALVEAAVRAGADTIFVHHGLFWRG' A
#
# COMPACT_ATOMS: atom_id res chain seq x y z
N MET A 1 -7.56 12.13 9.61
CA MET A 1 -6.29 11.49 10.00
C MET A 1 -6.65 10.16 10.59
N THR A 2 -5.94 9.10 10.22
CA THR A 2 -6.22 7.74 10.69
C THR A 2 -4.90 7.05 11.03
N ASP A 3 -4.95 5.87 11.62
CA ASP A 3 -3.76 5.04 11.81
C ASP A 3 -3.69 3.92 10.76
N ARG A 4 -2.47 3.42 10.54
CA ARG A 4 -2.14 2.39 9.56
C ARG A 4 -2.98 1.13 9.72
N GLN A 5 -3.27 0.72 10.96
CA GLN A 5 -4.03 -0.51 11.22
C GLN A 5 -5.48 -0.34 10.80
N HIS A 6 -6.09 0.80 11.15
CA HIS A 6 -7.44 1.11 10.72
C HIS A 6 -7.55 1.23 9.20
N LEU A 7 -6.59 1.89 8.54
CA LEU A 7 -6.56 1.97 7.08
C LEU A 7 -6.47 0.59 6.41
N ALA A 8 -5.60 -0.29 6.91
CA ALA A 8 -5.47 -1.65 6.39
C ALA A 8 -6.78 -2.44 6.55
N GLN A 9 -7.43 -2.36 7.71
CA GLN A 9 -8.72 -2.99 7.95
C GLN A 9 -9.81 -2.48 7.01
N CYS A 10 -9.85 -1.18 6.72
CA CYS A 10 -10.77 -0.62 5.73
C CYS A 10 -10.51 -1.17 4.32
N PHE A 11 -9.24 -1.33 3.93
CA PHE A 11 -8.89 -1.91 2.63
C PHE A 11 -9.24 -3.39 2.56
N ASP A 12 -8.96 -4.17 3.59
CA ASP A 12 -9.32 -5.59 3.65
C ASP A 12 -10.84 -5.77 3.55
N ALA A 13 -11.62 -4.96 4.29
CA ALA A 13 -13.08 -5.03 4.26
C ALA A 13 -13.68 -4.57 2.91
N LEU A 14 -13.03 -3.64 2.21
CA LEU A 14 -13.52 -3.11 0.93
C LEU A 14 -13.15 -4.00 -0.25
N LEU A 15 -11.92 -4.52 -0.25
CA LEU A 15 -11.31 -5.21 -1.40
C LEU A 15 -11.40 -6.73 -1.26
N GLU A 16 -11.55 -7.24 -0.05
CA GLU A 16 -11.66 -8.67 0.28
C GLU A 16 -10.58 -9.51 -0.42
N PRO A 17 -9.28 -9.13 -0.31
CA PRO A 17 -8.19 -9.75 -1.06
C PRO A 17 -8.03 -11.24 -0.76
N GLU A 18 -8.48 -11.70 0.41
CA GLU A 18 -8.48 -13.11 0.81
C GLU A 18 -9.36 -14.00 -0.08
N LYS A 19 -10.30 -13.41 -0.84
CA LYS A 19 -11.13 -14.13 -1.81
C LYS A 19 -10.37 -14.49 -3.09
N PHE A 20 -9.17 -13.95 -3.28
CA PHE A 20 -8.39 -14.12 -4.51
C PHE A 20 -7.07 -14.86 -4.22
N ARG A 21 -6.70 -15.76 -5.12
CA ARG A 21 -5.34 -16.33 -5.15
C ARG A 21 -4.47 -15.43 -6.00
N ASP A 22 -3.38 -14.95 -5.41
CA ASP A 22 -2.48 -14.00 -6.04
C ASP A 22 -1.04 -14.56 -6.08
N TYR A 23 -0.25 -14.02 -7.01
CA TYR A 23 1.17 -14.34 -7.18
C TYR A 23 2.05 -13.67 -6.11
N GLY A 24 1.57 -12.56 -5.53
CA GLY A 24 2.22 -11.82 -4.46
C GLY A 24 1.39 -11.76 -3.17
N PRO A 25 1.96 -11.25 -2.06
CA PRO A 25 1.20 -10.99 -0.86
C PRO A 25 0.33 -9.73 -1.03
N ASN A 26 -0.97 -9.87 -0.76
CA ASN A 26 -1.89 -8.75 -0.65
C ASN A 26 -1.83 -8.13 0.76
N GLY A 27 -2.13 -6.82 0.84
CA GLY A 27 -2.10 -6.05 2.09
C GLY A 27 -0.77 -5.34 2.33
N LEU A 28 -0.40 -5.16 3.61
CA LEU A 28 0.80 -4.44 4.01
C LEU A 28 2.07 -5.21 3.62
N GLN A 29 2.85 -4.67 2.68
CA GLN A 29 4.11 -5.26 2.28
C GLN A 29 5.31 -4.69 3.05
N VAL A 30 5.36 -3.38 3.27
CA VAL A 30 6.43 -2.71 4.02
C VAL A 30 5.81 -1.78 5.05
N GLU A 31 6.15 -1.97 6.32
CA GLU A 31 5.64 -1.12 7.39
C GLU A 31 6.24 0.29 7.33
N GLY A 32 5.36 1.29 7.42
CA GLY A 32 5.71 2.70 7.48
C GLY A 32 5.31 3.36 8.79
N ARG A 33 4.98 4.66 8.74
CA ARG A 33 4.54 5.41 9.92
C ARG A 33 3.18 4.92 10.40
N ARG A 34 2.93 5.03 11.71
CA ARG A 34 1.64 4.67 12.31
C ARG A 34 0.52 5.62 11.89
N GLU A 35 0.77 6.92 11.89
CA GLU A 35 -0.24 7.95 11.61
C GLU A 35 -0.23 8.33 10.12
N ILE A 36 -1.41 8.28 9.48
CA ILE A 36 -1.56 8.50 8.04
C ILE A 36 -2.41 9.77 7.81
N ARG A 37 -1.84 10.74 7.09
CA ARG A 37 -2.49 11.96 6.60
C ARG A 37 -2.58 12.00 5.08
N LYS A 38 -1.57 11.49 4.38
CA LYS A 38 -1.50 11.53 2.92
C LYS A 38 -1.16 10.17 2.35
N ILE A 39 -2.03 9.70 1.45
CA ILE A 39 -1.83 8.50 0.66
C ILE A 39 -1.51 8.93 -0.77
N VAL A 40 -0.45 8.37 -1.36
CA VAL A 40 -0.20 8.43 -2.80
C VAL A 40 -0.53 7.06 -3.38
N SER A 41 -1.18 7.04 -4.54
CA SER A 41 -1.45 5.80 -5.26
C SER A 41 -0.75 5.74 -6.61
N GLY A 42 -0.57 4.53 -7.13
CA GLY A 42 -0.03 4.27 -8.45
C GLY A 42 -0.31 2.83 -8.89
N VAL A 43 0.09 2.49 -10.12
CA VAL A 43 -0.11 1.11 -10.63
C VAL A 43 0.95 0.16 -10.08
N THR A 44 2.21 0.59 -9.99
CA THR A 44 3.34 -0.27 -9.60
C THR A 44 4.24 0.44 -8.60
N ALA A 45 4.72 -0.29 -7.60
CA ALA A 45 5.74 0.15 -6.64
C ALA A 45 7.12 0.32 -7.29
N SER A 46 7.24 1.26 -8.23
CA SER A 46 8.48 1.59 -8.91
C SER A 46 9.29 2.62 -8.11
N LEU A 47 10.60 2.69 -8.35
CA LEU A 47 11.46 3.72 -7.75
C LEU A 47 10.93 5.14 -8.05
N ALA A 48 10.50 5.39 -9.28
CA ALA A 48 9.94 6.68 -9.68
C ALA A 48 8.68 7.06 -8.86
N LEU A 49 7.80 6.09 -8.56
CA LEU A 49 6.63 6.32 -7.71
C LEU A 49 7.06 6.62 -6.27
N VAL A 50 8.01 5.85 -5.73
CA VAL A 50 8.51 6.06 -4.36
C VAL A 50 9.13 7.44 -4.22
N GLU A 51 9.96 7.87 -5.17
CA GLU A 51 10.55 9.21 -5.17
C GLU A 51 9.49 10.31 -5.29
N ALA A 52 8.45 10.12 -6.11
CA ALA A 52 7.34 11.06 -6.21
C ALA A 52 6.53 11.13 -4.91
N ALA A 53 6.29 10.01 -4.24
CA ALA A 53 5.60 9.96 -2.96
C ALA A 53 6.41 10.67 -1.85
N VAL A 54 7.73 10.50 -1.84
CA VAL A 54 8.63 11.23 -0.94
C VAL A 54 8.55 12.74 -1.20
N ARG A 55 8.67 13.19 -2.45
CA ARG A 55 8.52 14.62 -2.82
C ARG A 55 7.15 15.18 -2.44
N ALA A 56 6.10 14.37 -2.53
CA ALA A 56 4.74 14.75 -2.14
C ALA A 56 4.51 14.74 -0.63
N GLY A 57 5.46 14.23 0.17
CA GLY A 57 5.31 14.05 1.61
C GLY A 57 4.19 13.07 1.96
N ALA A 58 4.12 11.94 1.25
CA ALA A 58 3.17 10.87 1.54
C ALA A 58 3.58 10.08 2.79
N ASP A 59 2.60 9.65 3.56
CA ASP A 59 2.81 8.75 4.70
C ASP A 59 2.70 7.27 4.28
N THR A 60 1.89 7.00 3.24
CA THR A 60 1.61 5.67 2.69
C THR A 60 1.56 5.70 1.17
N ILE A 61 2.03 4.62 0.53
CA ILE A 61 1.86 4.34 -0.89
C ILE A 61 0.88 3.17 -1.04
N PHE A 62 -0.12 3.30 -1.91
CA PHE A 62 -1.06 2.23 -2.27
C PHE A 62 -0.94 1.89 -3.76
N VAL A 63 -0.66 0.63 -4.10
CA VAL A 63 -0.44 0.20 -5.48
C VAL A 63 -1.16 -1.10 -5.81
N HIS A 64 -1.37 -1.34 -7.10
CA HIS A 64 -1.83 -2.64 -7.59
C HIS A 64 -0.69 -3.68 -7.62
N HIS A 65 0.45 -3.33 -8.22
CA HIS A 65 1.62 -4.20 -8.29
C HIS A 65 2.62 -3.85 -7.19
N GLY A 66 2.72 -4.71 -6.17
CA GLY A 66 3.63 -4.57 -5.05
C GLY A 66 5.09 -4.94 -5.36
N LEU A 67 5.90 -5.07 -4.31
CA LEU A 67 7.33 -5.35 -4.35
C LEU A 67 7.65 -6.86 -4.37
N PHE A 68 6.88 -7.65 -3.62
CA PHE A 68 7.21 -9.07 -3.42
C PHE A 68 6.35 -9.96 -4.32
N TRP A 69 7.02 -10.78 -5.14
CA TRP A 69 6.39 -11.73 -6.05
C TRP A 69 7.03 -13.10 -5.87
N ARG A 70 6.24 -14.17 -6.01
CA ARG A 70 6.80 -15.52 -6.11
C ARG A 70 7.31 -15.72 -7.54
N GLY A 71 8.61 -15.98 -7.68
CA GLY A 71 9.23 -16.48 -8.91
C GLY A 71 9.10 -17.99 -9.03
#